data_AF-A0A953R619-F1
#
_entry.id   AF-A0A953R619-F1
#
_cell.length_a   1.000
_cell.length_b   1.000
_cell.length_c   1.000
_cell.angle_alpha   90.00
_cell.angle_beta   90.00
_cell.angle_gamma   90.00
#
_symmetry.space_group_name_H-M   'P 1'
#
loop_
_entity.id
_entity.type
_entity.pdbx_description
1 polymer ?
#
loop_
_entity_poly.entity_id
_entity_poly.type
_entity_poly.pdbx_seq_one_letter_code
_entity_poly.pdbx_strand_id
1 'polypeptide(L)' 'MREISASKFKEQCLSLLDHLDPDGIIVTKHGKPVARVIPADSGCAPLIGSMKGKVKVSGDVLSTGVDWNAES' A
#
# COMPACT_ATOMS: atom_id res chain seq x y z
N MET A 1 17.44 -4.99 3.77
CA MET A 1 16.46 -6.00 4.20
C MET A 1 17.12 -7.01 5.13
N ARG A 2 16.60 -7.19 6.35
CA ARG A 2 17.18 -8.01 7.42
C ARG A 2 16.57 -9.42 7.43
N GLU A 3 17.37 -10.44 7.67
CA GLU A 3 16.92 -11.84 7.80
C GLU A 3 16.97 -12.33 9.25
N ILE A 4 15.93 -13.03 9.70
CA ILE A 4 15.88 -13.63 11.04
C ILE A 4 15.29 -15.03 10.99
N SER A 5 15.70 -15.91 11.90
CA SER A 5 15.11 -17.26 12.00
C SER A 5 13.71 -17.21 12.61
N ALA A 6 12.87 -18.19 12.28
CA ALA A 6 11.53 -18.33 12.82
C ALA A 6 11.52 -18.43 14.36
N SER A 7 12.54 -19.05 14.95
CA SER A 7 12.70 -19.12 16.41
C SER A 7 12.92 -17.73 17.01
N LYS A 8 13.85 -16.94 16.44
CA LYS A 8 14.10 -15.56 16.86
C LYS A 8 12.89 -14.66 16.65
N PHE A 9 12.17 -14.83 15.55
CA PHE A 9 10.92 -14.11 15.29
C PHE A 9 9.89 -14.40 16.37
N LYS A 10 9.70 -15.67 16.74
CA LYS A 10 8.75 -16.06 17.80
C LYS A 10 9.14 -15.48 19.16
N GLU A 11 10.43 -15.45 19.50
CA GLU A 11 10.94 -14.90 20.77
C GLU A 11 10.77 -13.37 20.87
N GLN A 12 10.89 -12.65 19.76
CA GLN A 12 10.97 -11.18 19.73
C GLN A 12 9.82 -10.53 18.95
N CYS A 13 8.74 -11.26 18.72
CA CYS A 13 7.68 -10.92 17.75
C CYS A 13 7.15 -9.49 17.95
N LEU A 14 6.66 -9.17 19.15
CA LEU A 14 6.05 -7.87 19.43
C LEU A 14 7.04 -6.72 19.26
N SER A 15 8.25 -6.84 19.83
CA SER A 15 9.29 -5.81 19.71
C SER A 15 9.70 -5.56 18.25
N LEU A 16 9.75 -6.62 17.43
CA LEU A 16 10.05 -6.52 16.00
C LEU A 16 8.93 -5.86 15.20
N LEU A 17 7.66 -6.05 15.60
CA LEU A 17 6.51 -5.38 14.97
C LEU A 17 6.48 -3.89 15.33
N ASP A 18 6.81 -3.53 16.57
CA ASP A 18 6.85 -2.14 17.04
C ASP A 18 7.97 -1.32 16.37
N HIS A 19 9.09 -1.96 16.06
CA HIS A 19 10.30 -1.32 15.51
C HIS A 19 10.64 -1.84 14.11
N LEU A 20 9.62 -2.08 13.29
CA LEU A 20 9.79 -2.64 11.96
C LEU A 20 10.31 -1.60 10.97
N ASP A 21 11.44 -1.89 10.33
CA ASP A 21 11.99 -1.05 9.27
C ASP A 21 11.03 -0.92 8.06
N PRO A 22 11.08 0.20 7.31
CA PRO A 22 10.30 0.39 6.08
C PRO A 22 10.49 -0.73 5.04
N ASP A 23 11.71 -1.25 4.94
CA ASP A 23 12.07 -2.36 4.04
C ASP A 23 11.53 -3.73 4.51
N GLY A 24 11.10 -3.83 5.78
CA GLY A 24 10.66 -5.06 6.41
C GLY A 24 11.76 -6.09 6.70
N ILE A 25 11.33 -7.25 7.17
CA ILE A 25 12.18 -8.39 7.56
C ILE A 25 11.76 -9.68 6.87
N ILE A 26 12.74 -10.53 6.56
CA ILE A 26 12.53 -11.88 6.05
C ILE A 26 12.65 -12.86 7.21
N VAL A 27 11.64 -13.70 7.39
CA VAL A 27 11.65 -14.80 8.36
C VAL A 27 12.06 -16.08 7.63
N THR A 28 13.10 -16.73 8.13
CA THR A 28 13.64 -17.98 7.59
C THR A 28 13.36 -19.17 8.50
N LYS A 29 13.19 -20.36 7.93
CA LYS A 29 13.11 -21.62 8.66
C LYS A 29 14.11 -22.59 8.04
N HIS A 30 15.07 -23.06 8.85
CA HIS A 30 16.20 -23.88 8.38
C HIS A 30 16.99 -23.22 7.23
N GLY A 31 17.24 -21.91 7.34
CA GLY A 31 17.98 -21.14 6.34
C GLY A 31 17.20 -20.83 5.06
N LYS A 32 15.95 -21.27 4.94
CA LYS A 32 15.09 -20.99 3.78
C LYS A 32 14.10 -19.88 4.12
N PRO A 33 13.93 -18.86 3.27
CA PRO A 33 12.91 -17.83 3.47
C PRO A 33 11.51 -18.45 3.43
N VAL A 34 10.68 -18.13 4.43
CA VAL A 34 9.31 -18.67 4.54
C VAL A 34 8.24 -17.59 4.66
N ALA A 35 8.59 -16.40 5.16
CA ALA A 35 7.68 -15.28 5.24
C ALA A 35 8.43 -13.95 5.15
N ARG A 36 7.69 -12.89 4.82
CA ARG A 36 8.16 -11.52 4.88
C ARG A 36 7.18 -10.71 5.70
N VAL A 37 7.70 -9.95 6.67
CA VAL A 37 6.91 -9.02 7.48
C VAL A 37 7.31 -7.62 7.05
N ILE A 38 6.34 -6.88 6.54
CA ILE A 38 6.48 -5.48 6.13
C ILE A 38 5.54 -4.63 6.96
N PRO A 39 5.83 -3.34 7.16
CA PRO A 39 4.87 -2.42 7.77
C PRO A 39 3.54 -2.51 7.04
N ALA A 40 2.44 -2.45 7.79
CA ALA A 40 1.13 -2.31 7.18
C ALA A 40 1.12 -0.98 6.42
N ASP A 41 1.09 -1.05 5.09
CA ASP A 41 1.09 0.10 4.21
C ASP A 41 -0.12 0.99 4.57
N SER A 42 0.14 2.17 5.13
CA SER A 42 -0.92 3.07 5.62
C SER A 42 -1.40 4.05 4.55
N GLY A 43 -0.85 3.97 3.34
CA GLY A 43 -1.06 4.98 2.32
C GLY A 43 -1.44 4.42 0.95
N CYS A 44 -2.41 5.07 0.34
CA CYS A 44 -2.70 4.92 -1.10
C CYS A 44 -1.72 5.73 -1.96
N ALA A 45 -0.64 6.28 -1.41
CA ALA A 45 0.32 7.11 -2.13
C ALA A 45 0.91 6.40 -3.37
N PRO A 46 1.27 5.10 -3.33
CA PRO A 46 1.72 4.36 -4.52
C PRO A 46 0.63 4.21 -5.60
N LEU A 47 -0.65 4.36 -5.25
CA LEU A 47 -1.76 4.27 -6.20
C LEU A 47 -1.97 5.57 -6.99
N ILE A 48 -1.41 6.70 -6.53
CA ILE A 48 -1.54 7.99 -7.21
C ILE A 48 -0.92 7.89 -8.60
N GLY A 49 -1.73 8.11 -9.63
CA GLY A 49 -1.30 8.02 -11.03
C GLY A 49 -1.27 6.60 -11.62
N SER A 50 -1.59 5.56 -10.86
CA SER A 50 -1.62 4.15 -11.35
C SER A 50 -2.57 3.91 -12.53
N MET A 51 -3.58 4.76 -12.69
CA MET A 51 -4.55 4.73 -13.79
C MET A 51 -4.28 5.76 -14.91
N LYS A 52 -3.14 6.47 -14.89
CA LYS A 52 -2.79 7.45 -15.92
C LYS A 52 -2.84 6.79 -17.31
N GLY A 53 -3.62 7.37 -18.23
CA GLY A 53 -3.80 6.84 -19.59
C GLY A 53 -4.73 5.62 -19.70
N LYS A 54 -5.24 5.08 -18.59
CA LYS A 54 -6.21 3.97 -18.57
C LYS A 54 -7.65 4.42 -18.33
N VAL A 55 -7.85 5.64 -17.84
CA VAL A 55 -9.18 6.23 -17.63
C VAL A 55 -9.56 7.06 -18.85
N LYS A 56 -10.78 6.84 -19.34
CA LYS A 56 -11.42 7.69 -20.34
C LYS A 56 -12.59 8.41 -19.69
N VAL A 57 -12.61 9.74 -19.82
CA VAL A 57 -13.78 10.54 -19.42
C VAL A 57 -14.95 10.18 -20.34
N SER A 58 -16.10 9.88 -19.73
CA SER A 58 -17.34 9.59 -20.45
C SER A 58 -18.35 10.71 -20.16
N GLY A 59 -18.84 11.36 -21.21
CA GLY A 59 -19.72 12.53 -21.09
C GLY A 59 -18.96 13.83 -20.86
N ASP A 60 -19.71 14.90 -20.59
CA ASP A 60 -19.17 16.20 -20.21
C ASP A 60 -19.13 16.34 -18.69
N VAL A 61 -17.93 16.22 -18.11
CA VAL A 61 -17.71 16.33 -16.67
C VAL A 61 -17.72 17.77 -16.16
N LEU A 62 -17.71 18.76 -17.06
CA LEU A 62 -17.80 20.18 -16.71
C LEU A 62 -19.24 20.69 -16.80
N SER A 63 -20.16 19.90 -17.36
CA SER A 63 -21.58 20.20 -17.36
C SER A 63 -22.19 19.93 -15.98
N THR A 64 -23.10 20.80 -15.57
CA THR A 64 -23.96 20.60 -14.39
C THR A 64 -25.14 19.68 -14.68
N GLY A 65 -25.35 19.31 -15.94
CA GLY A 65 -26.51 18.52 -16.39
C GLY A 65 -27.85 19.26 -16.28
N VAL A 66 -27.83 20.57 -15.98
CA VAL A 66 -29.04 21.40 -15.91
C VAL A 66 -29.02 22.46 -17.01
N ASP A 67 -30.15 22.57 -17.72
CA ASP A 67 -30.38 23.69 -18.63
C ASP A 67 -30.67 24.95 -17.79
N TRP A 68 -29.71 25.88 -17.79
CA TRP A 68 -29.87 27.17 -17.13
C TRP A 68 -30.51 28.16 -18.11
N ASN A 69 -31.73 28.60 -17.84
CA ASN A 69 -32.37 29.68 -18.59
C ASN A 69 -32.35 30.97 -17.75
N ALA A 70 -31.31 31.79 -17.95
CA ALA A 70 -31.16 33.07 -17.28
C ALA A 70 -31.98 34.11 -18.06
N GLU A 71 -33.27 34.20 -17.77
CA GLU A 71 -34.05 35.35 -18.25
C GLU A 71 -33.52 36.62 -17.58
N SER A 72 -33.15 37.59 -18.42
CA SER A 72 -32.70 38.94 -18.03
C SER A 72 -33.86 39.91 -17.97
#